data_AF-A0A1M6TZ54-F1
#
_entry.id   AF-A0A1M6TZ54-F1
#
_cell.length_a   1.000
_cell.length_b   1.000
_cell.length_c   1.000
_cell.angle_alpha   90.00
_cell.angle_beta   90.00
_cell.angle_gamma   90.00
#
_symmetry.space_group_name_H-M   'P 1'
#
loop_
_entity.id
_entity.type
_entity.pdbx_description
1 polymer ?
#
loop_
_entity_poly.entity_id
_entity_poly.type
_entity_poly.pdbx_seq_one_letter_code
_entity_poly.pdbx_strand_id
1 'polypeptide(L)'
;MKNVIKCSNLKVLALLLILLGSSEIYAQYGYGNNGYGSRGGYGYGNQRSSIPQAQTPAEPPKPKTAEELVDDEMPRISEALALNEFEQAVLSSVLKKYVQERIEAQILKLPPEKMAEVYENITKRQDEELKAGLPLEKYEAFVALQKDGVSKTIKKNKKKKKDKRKKSKTD
;
A
#
# COMPACT_ATOMS: atom_id res chain seq x y z
N MET A 1 7.46 -5.35 -48.64
CA MET A 1 8.76 -5.95 -48.26
C MET A 1 8.73 -6.20 -46.76
N LYS A 2 8.76 -7.47 -46.32
CA LYS A 2 8.77 -7.82 -44.88
C LYS A 2 10.21 -8.21 -44.52
N ASN A 3 10.92 -7.32 -43.83
CA ASN A 3 12.26 -7.61 -43.34
C ASN A 3 12.15 -8.47 -42.08
N VAL A 4 12.32 -9.78 -42.25
CA VAL A 4 12.45 -10.70 -41.11
C VAL A 4 13.88 -10.56 -40.59
N ILE A 5 14.02 -9.90 -39.44
CA ILE A 5 15.30 -9.75 -38.75
C ILE A 5 15.72 -11.13 -38.22
N LYS A 6 16.70 -11.76 -38.86
CA LYS A 6 17.35 -12.97 -38.32
C LYS A 6 18.29 -12.57 -37.19
N CYS A 7 17.81 -12.63 -35.95
CA CYS A 7 18.67 -12.56 -34.77
C CYS A 7 19.44 -13.87 -34.65
N SER A 8 20.77 -13.83 -34.59
CA SER A 8 21.57 -15.04 -34.35
C SER A 8 21.39 -15.51 -32.90
N ASN A 9 21.38 -16.82 -32.69
CA ASN A 9 21.19 -17.42 -31.36
C ASN A 9 22.20 -16.86 -30.33
N LEU A 10 23.41 -16.51 -30.76
CA LEU A 10 24.44 -15.88 -29.93
C LEU A 10 24.01 -14.49 -29.40
N LYS A 11 23.34 -13.69 -30.23
CA LYS A 11 22.85 -12.36 -29.83
C LYS A 11 21.68 -12.46 -28.86
N VAL A 12 20.81 -13.45 -29.06
CA VAL A 12 19.69 -13.74 -28.14
C VAL A 12 20.21 -14.19 -26.78
N LEU A 13 21.23 -15.06 -26.77
CA LEU A 13 21.82 -15.59 -25.55
C LEU A 13 22.62 -14.53 -24.77
N ALA A 14 23.33 -13.64 -25.48
CA ALA A 14 23.99 -12.48 -24.87
C ALA A 14 23.00 -11.50 -24.21
N LEU A 15 21.85 -11.26 -24.85
CA LEU A 15 20.81 -10.38 -24.30
C LEU A 15 20.16 -10.99 -23.05
N LEU A 16 19.97 -12.31 -23.01
CA LEU A 16 19.42 -13.01 -21.85
C LEU A 16 20.36 -12.97 -20.64
N LEU A 17 21.68 -13.11 -20.85
CA LEU A 17 22.69 -13.03 -19.78
C LEU A 17 22.76 -11.65 -19.13
N ILE A 18 22.61 -10.58 -19.91
CA ILE A 18 22.57 -9.20 -19.38
C ILE A 18 21.33 -8.99 -18.52
N LEU A 19 20.17 -9.53 -18.95
CA LEU A 19 18.90 -9.36 -18.24
C LEU A 19 18.84 -10.13 -16.91
N LEU A 20 19.55 -11.26 -16.82
CA LEU A 20 19.59 -12.10 -15.62
C LEU A 20 20.77 -11.74 -14.68
N GLY A 21 21.80 -11.07 -15.19
CA GLY A 21 23.01 -10.70 -14.43
C GLY A 21 22.88 -9.44 -13.59
N SER A 22 21.83 -8.63 -13.78
CA SER A 22 21.56 -7.44 -12.96
C SER A 22 20.84 -7.81 -11.66
N SER A 23 21.50 -8.57 -10.80
CA SER A 23 21.14 -8.66 -9.38
C SER A 23 21.97 -7.64 -8.61
N GLU A 24 21.33 -6.98 -7.65
CA GLU A 24 21.82 -5.76 -7.04
C GLU A 24 23.13 -5.98 -6.26
N ILE A 25 24.21 -5.35 -6.72
CA ILE A 25 25.40 -5.13 -5.91
C ILE A 25 25.03 -4.00 -4.94
N TYR A 26 24.47 -4.35 -3.79
CA TYR A 26 24.48 -3.48 -2.62
C TYR A 26 25.91 -3.40 -2.10
N ALA A 27 26.74 -2.59 -2.75
CA ALA A 27 27.94 -2.08 -2.11
C ALA A 27 27.46 -1.17 -0.98
N GLN A 28 27.52 -1.68 0.25
CA GLN A 28 27.51 -0.87 1.45
C GLN A 28 28.70 0.09 1.32
N TYR A 29 28.40 1.31 0.86
CA TYR A 29 29.33 2.44 0.76
C TYR A 29 29.67 2.86 2.19
N GLY A 30 30.55 2.08 2.81
CA GLY A 30 31.21 2.46 4.05
C GLY A 30 31.99 3.71 3.76
N TYR A 31 31.48 4.84 4.25
CA TYR A 31 32.19 6.09 4.40
C TYR A 31 33.52 5.80 5.12
N GLY A 32 34.57 5.56 4.33
CA GLY A 32 35.94 5.47 4.78
C GLY A 32 36.35 6.83 5.27
N ASN A 33 36.11 7.05 6.55
CA ASN A 33 36.50 8.23 7.29
C ASN A 33 38.00 8.48 7.08
N ASN A 34 38.33 9.68 6.60
CA ASN A 34 39.68 10.20 6.52
C ASN A 34 40.37 10.04 7.88
N GLY A 35 41.46 9.26 7.91
CA GLY A 35 42.23 9.01 9.13
C GLY A 35 43.71 8.81 8.84
N TYR A 36 44.32 9.76 8.13
CA TYR A 36 45.78 9.93 8.16
C TYR A 36 46.16 10.35 9.59
N GLY A 37 46.69 9.41 10.37
CA GLY A 37 47.08 9.62 11.76
C GLY A 37 48.15 8.62 12.18
N SER A 38 49.35 8.81 11.63
CA SER A 38 50.58 8.16 12.07
C SER A 38 50.84 8.42 13.57
N ARG A 39 51.54 7.45 14.19
CA ARG A 39 52.42 7.60 15.37
C ARG A 39 51.86 7.20 16.75
N GLY A 40 52.24 5.98 17.15
CA GLY A 40 52.98 5.76 18.40
C GLY A 40 52.17 5.71 19.69
N GLY A 41 52.14 4.54 20.32
CA GLY A 41 51.67 4.44 21.71
C GLY A 41 51.56 3.00 22.18
N TYR A 42 52.69 2.46 22.65
CA TYR A 42 52.73 1.32 23.57
C TYR A 42 51.69 1.51 24.68
N GLY A 43 50.72 0.60 24.79
CA GLY A 43 49.65 0.71 25.77
C GLY A 43 48.97 -0.64 25.98
N TYR A 44 49.59 -1.44 26.84
CA TYR A 44 49.00 -2.43 27.75
C TYR A 44 47.67 -3.09 27.35
N GLY A 45 47.75 -4.41 27.25
CA GLY A 45 46.62 -5.28 26.99
C GLY A 45 45.48 -5.07 27.98
N ASN A 46 44.33 -4.70 27.43
CA ASN A 46 43.04 -5.02 28.00
C ASN A 46 42.29 -5.75 26.90
N GLN A 47 42.52 -7.05 26.80
CA GLN A 47 41.66 -7.99 26.07
C GLN A 47 40.31 -8.04 26.79
N ARG A 48 39.51 -6.98 26.66
CA ARG A 48 38.08 -7.04 26.99
C ARG A 48 37.43 -7.82 25.86
N SER A 49 37.09 -9.06 26.17
CA SER A 49 36.18 -9.90 25.38
C SER A 49 34.93 -9.10 25.03
N SER A 50 34.88 -8.56 23.82
CA SER A 50 33.70 -7.96 23.22
C SER A 50 32.77 -9.11 22.81
N ILE A 51 32.06 -9.68 23.79
CA ILE A 51 30.91 -10.53 23.48
C ILE A 51 29.95 -9.62 22.72
N PRO A 52 29.61 -9.93 21.45
CA PRO A 52 28.63 -9.16 20.72
C PRO A 52 27.33 -9.24 21.50
N GLN A 53 26.86 -8.12 22.02
CA GLN A 53 25.51 -8.03 22.57
C GLN A 53 24.57 -8.34 21.41
N ALA A 54 23.94 -9.51 21.46
CA ALA A 54 22.96 -9.91 20.47
C ALA A 54 21.95 -8.78 20.36
N GLN A 55 21.90 -8.13 19.19
CA GLN A 55 20.88 -7.14 18.89
C GLN A 55 19.56 -7.89 19.00
N THR A 56 18.80 -7.62 20.06
CA THR A 56 17.40 -8.03 20.13
C THR A 56 16.76 -7.54 18.85
N PRO A 57 16.20 -8.43 18.01
CA PRO A 57 15.49 -8.01 16.82
C PRO A 57 14.47 -6.95 17.23
N ALA A 58 14.47 -5.80 16.56
CA ALA A 58 13.47 -4.78 16.81
C ALA A 58 12.09 -5.44 16.73
N GLU A 59 11.25 -5.23 17.75
CA GLU A 59 9.92 -5.81 17.77
C GLU A 59 9.20 -5.45 16.46
N PRO A 60 8.52 -6.42 15.82
CA PRO A 60 7.80 -6.12 14.59
C PRO A 60 6.79 -5.00 14.87
N PRO A 61 6.63 -4.04 13.93
CA PRO A 61 5.73 -2.92 14.12
C PRO A 61 4.33 -3.44 14.46
N LYS A 62 3.72 -2.88 15.51
CA LYS A 62 2.38 -3.26 15.94
C LYS A 62 1.40 -3.11 14.77
N PRO A 63 0.50 -4.09 14.54
CA PRO A 63 -0.50 -3.96 13.49
C PRO A 63 -1.37 -2.73 13.77
N LYS A 64 -1.62 -1.93 12.72
CA LYS A 64 -2.50 -0.76 12.81
C LYS A 64 -3.89 -1.18 13.30
N THR A 65 -4.51 -0.34 14.12
CA THR A 65 -5.88 -0.56 14.58
C THR A 65 -6.88 -0.29 13.46
N ALA A 66 -8.10 -0.83 13.59
CA ALA A 66 -9.17 -0.59 12.61
C ALA A 66 -9.49 0.91 12.48
N GLU A 67 -9.43 1.65 13.58
CA GLU A 67 -9.69 3.09 13.62
C GLU A 67 -8.63 3.85 12.82
N GLU A 68 -7.35 3.62 13.09
CA GLU A 68 -6.24 4.24 12.37
C GLU A 68 -6.28 3.93 10.87
N LEU A 69 -6.60 2.68 10.52
CA LEU A 69 -6.64 2.24 9.12
C LEU A 69 -7.77 2.95 8.35
N VAL A 70 -8.93 3.09 8.99
CA VAL A 70 -10.05 3.82 8.39
C VAL A 70 -9.75 5.32 8.33
N ASP A 71 -9.27 5.91 9.42
CA ASP A 71 -8.99 7.35 9.49
C ASP A 71 -7.89 7.78 8.50
N ASP A 72 -6.91 6.91 8.21
CA ASP A 72 -5.88 7.12 7.18
C ASP A 72 -6.48 7.19 5.75
N GLU A 73 -7.49 6.37 5.45
CA GLU A 73 -8.07 6.26 4.09
C GLU A 73 -9.33 7.12 3.89
N MET A 74 -10.03 7.49 4.96
CA MET A 74 -11.27 8.29 4.90
C MET A 74 -11.11 9.61 4.13
N PRO A 75 -10.02 10.39 4.26
CA PRO A 75 -9.83 11.63 3.49
C PRO A 75 -9.80 11.40 1.97
N ARG A 76 -9.24 10.27 1.53
CA ARG A 76 -9.16 9.94 0.09
C ARG A 76 -10.50 9.48 -0.44
N ILE A 77 -11.23 8.71 0.37
CA ILE A 77 -12.57 8.22 0.02
C ILE A 77 -13.56 9.40 -0.02
N SER A 78 -13.50 10.30 0.96
CA SER A 78 -14.36 11.48 1.00
C SER A 78 -14.09 12.43 -0.18
N GLU A 79 -12.83 12.65 -0.58
CA GLU A 79 -12.50 13.40 -1.79
C GLU A 79 -13.05 12.72 -3.05
N ALA A 80 -12.88 11.39 -3.15
CA ALA A 80 -13.29 10.64 -4.33
C ALA A 80 -14.81 10.60 -4.52
N LEU A 81 -15.57 10.52 -3.42
CA LEU A 81 -17.03 10.45 -3.43
C LEU A 81 -17.72 11.80 -3.21
N ALA A 82 -16.94 12.85 -2.90
CA ALA A 82 -17.44 14.16 -2.50
C ALA A 82 -18.52 14.04 -1.40
N LEU A 83 -18.18 13.32 -0.33
CA LEU A 83 -19.07 13.10 0.81
C LEU A 83 -19.21 14.39 1.62
N ASN A 84 -20.38 14.60 2.21
CA ASN A 84 -20.56 15.61 3.25
C ASN A 84 -20.10 15.08 4.62
N GLU A 85 -20.07 15.94 5.64
CA GLU A 85 -19.60 15.56 6.99
C GLU A 85 -20.43 14.44 7.62
N PHE A 86 -21.75 14.42 7.38
CA PHE A 86 -22.65 13.40 7.89
C PHE A 86 -22.45 12.04 7.20
N GLU A 87 -22.44 12.02 5.86
CA GLU A 87 -22.17 10.85 5.04
C GLU A 87 -20.78 10.28 5.32
N GLN A 88 -19.79 11.15 5.56
CA GLN A 88 -18.46 10.75 5.98
C GLN A 88 -18.49 10.09 7.35
N ALA A 89 -19.20 10.66 8.33
CA ALA A 89 -19.32 10.09 9.66
C ALA A 89 -19.98 8.70 9.61
N VAL A 90 -21.11 8.57 8.88
CA VAL A 90 -21.82 7.30 8.69
C VAL A 90 -20.92 6.26 8.00
N LEU A 91 -20.26 6.63 6.91
CA LEU A 91 -19.34 5.72 6.22
C LEU A 91 -18.18 5.30 7.14
N SER A 92 -17.60 6.25 7.87
CA SER A 92 -16.48 5.97 8.77
C SER A 92 -16.86 5.02 9.90
N SER A 93 -18.03 5.19 10.53
CA SER A 93 -18.47 4.32 11.63
C SER A 93 -18.73 2.90 11.13
N VAL A 94 -19.37 2.77 9.97
CA VAL A 94 -19.64 1.47 9.35
C VAL A 94 -18.33 0.79 8.95
N LEU A 95 -17.40 1.51 8.32
CA LEU A 95 -16.10 0.96 7.96
C LEU A 95 -15.28 0.55 9.18
N LYS A 96 -15.23 1.35 10.25
CA LYS A 96 -14.51 1.00 11.49
C LYS A 96 -14.98 -0.33 12.06
N LYS A 97 -16.31 -0.52 12.17
CA LYS A 97 -16.93 -1.75 12.66
C LYS A 97 -16.53 -2.96 11.82
N TYR A 98 -16.70 -2.91 10.50
CA TYR A 98 -16.46 -4.08 9.64
C TYR A 98 -14.98 -4.33 9.34
N VAL A 99 -14.12 -3.31 9.36
CA VAL A 99 -12.67 -3.50 9.31
C VAL A 99 -12.18 -4.19 10.58
N GLN A 100 -12.71 -3.80 11.74
CA GLN A 100 -12.41 -4.48 13.00
C GLN A 100 -12.82 -5.96 12.95
N GLU A 101 -14.03 -6.29 12.51
CA GLU A 101 -14.47 -7.70 12.37
C GLU A 101 -13.56 -8.51 11.43
N ARG A 102 -13.05 -7.91 10.33
CA ARG A 102 -12.11 -8.58 9.42
C ARG A 102 -10.74 -8.83 10.07
N ILE A 103 -10.25 -7.88 10.86
CA ILE A 103 -9.00 -8.01 11.62
C ILE A 103 -9.16 -9.09 12.69
N GLU A 104 -10.26 -9.11 13.42
CA GLU A 104 -10.56 -10.14 14.42
C GLU A 104 -10.62 -11.53 13.80
N ALA A 105 -11.30 -11.69 12.66
CA ALA A 105 -11.31 -12.94 11.92
C ALA A 105 -9.90 -13.39 11.49
N GLN A 106 -9.05 -12.44 11.09
CA GLN A 106 -7.66 -12.71 10.73
C GLN A 106 -6.80 -13.10 11.94
N ILE A 107 -7.01 -12.47 13.09
CA ILE A 107 -6.35 -12.83 14.36
C ILE A 107 -6.76 -14.22 14.81
N LEU A 108 -8.04 -14.59 14.61
CA LEU A 108 -8.57 -15.91 14.93
C LEU A 108 -7.96 -17.03 14.05
N LYS A 109 -7.29 -16.67 12.94
CA LYS A 109 -6.60 -17.58 12.01
C LYS A 109 -7.45 -18.79 11.59
N LEU A 110 -8.71 -18.55 11.23
CA LEU A 110 -9.60 -19.63 10.79
C LEU A 110 -9.08 -20.28 9.49
N PRO A 111 -9.51 -21.52 9.19
CA PRO A 111 -9.26 -22.15 7.90
C PRO A 111 -9.74 -21.27 6.73
N PRO A 112 -9.06 -21.29 5.58
CA PRO A 112 -9.35 -20.39 4.46
C PRO A 112 -10.79 -20.48 3.95
N GLU A 113 -11.41 -21.67 4.02
CA GLU A 113 -12.82 -21.88 3.64
C GLU A 113 -13.78 -21.10 4.55
N LYS A 114 -13.57 -21.19 5.87
CA LYS A 114 -14.40 -20.46 6.85
C LYS A 114 -14.13 -18.96 6.82
N MET A 115 -12.89 -18.56 6.52
CA MET A 115 -12.55 -17.14 6.32
C MET A 115 -13.32 -16.54 5.15
N ALA A 116 -13.47 -17.26 4.04
CA ALA A 116 -14.24 -16.79 2.90
C ALA A 116 -15.70 -16.56 3.27
N GLU A 117 -16.33 -17.50 3.97
CA GLU A 117 -17.72 -17.37 4.45
C GLU A 117 -17.88 -16.18 5.41
N VAL A 118 -16.94 -16.02 6.35
CA VAL A 118 -16.94 -14.90 7.30
C VAL A 118 -16.83 -13.56 6.56
N TYR A 119 -15.91 -13.45 5.59
CA TYR A 119 -15.75 -12.24 4.80
C TYR A 119 -16.95 -11.94 3.91
N GLU A 120 -17.60 -12.95 3.35
CA GLU A 120 -18.85 -12.78 2.60
C GLU A 120 -19.96 -12.25 3.50
N ASN A 121 -20.13 -12.84 4.68
CA ASN A 121 -21.13 -12.40 5.67
C ASN A 121 -20.86 -10.99 6.20
N ILE A 122 -19.59 -10.64 6.42
CA ILE A 122 -19.18 -9.27 6.75
C ILE A 122 -19.55 -8.32 5.62
N THR A 123 -19.25 -8.68 4.37
CA THR A 123 -19.51 -7.83 3.20
C THR A 123 -21.01 -7.60 2.99
N LYS A 124 -21.85 -8.64 3.16
CA LYS A 124 -23.31 -8.50 3.07
C LYS A 124 -23.87 -7.53 4.11
N ARG A 125 -23.49 -7.71 5.39
CA ARG A 125 -23.94 -6.83 6.48
C ARG A 125 -23.44 -5.39 6.29
N GLN A 126 -22.20 -5.23 5.83
CA GLN A 126 -21.63 -3.93 5.48
C GLN A 126 -22.45 -3.26 4.35
N ASP A 127 -22.77 -3.97 3.27
CA ASP A 127 -23.54 -3.42 2.16
C ASP A 127 -24.97 -3.05 2.56
N GLU A 128 -25.62 -3.84 3.41
CA GLU A 128 -26.95 -3.55 3.94
C GLU A 128 -26.96 -2.29 4.80
N GLU A 129 -26.01 -2.17 5.73
CA GLU A 129 -25.86 -0.97 6.56
C GLU A 129 -25.51 0.27 5.74
N LEU A 130 -24.62 0.15 4.74
CA LEU A 130 -24.26 1.28 3.88
C LEU A 130 -25.43 1.73 3.00
N LYS A 131 -26.24 0.80 2.46
CA LYS A 131 -27.45 1.16 1.71
C LYS A 131 -28.50 1.85 2.58
N ALA A 132 -28.58 1.48 3.86
CA ALA A 132 -29.50 2.11 4.80
C ALA A 132 -29.01 3.49 5.27
N GLY A 133 -27.69 3.67 5.41
CA GLY A 133 -27.09 4.88 5.98
C GLY A 133 -26.67 5.95 4.96
N LEU A 134 -26.38 5.57 3.71
CA LEU A 134 -25.94 6.50 2.66
C LEU A 134 -27.00 6.68 1.56
N PRO A 135 -27.04 7.85 0.91
CA PRO A 135 -27.81 8.02 -0.31
C PRO A 135 -27.39 7.00 -1.38
N LEU A 136 -28.35 6.47 -2.14
CA LEU A 136 -28.11 5.43 -3.14
C LEU A 136 -26.99 5.80 -4.12
N GLU A 137 -26.96 7.06 -4.57
CA GLU A 137 -25.92 7.59 -5.47
C GLU A 137 -24.51 7.47 -4.86
N LYS A 138 -24.36 7.73 -3.55
CA LYS A 138 -23.08 7.66 -2.84
C LYS A 138 -22.65 6.22 -2.60
N TYR A 139 -23.60 5.35 -2.26
CA TYR A 139 -23.35 3.91 -2.13
C TYR A 139 -22.85 3.31 -3.45
N GLU A 140 -23.53 3.59 -4.56
CA GLU A 140 -23.12 3.11 -5.89
C GLU A 140 -21.74 3.64 -6.28
N ALA A 141 -21.47 4.91 -5.98
CA ALA A 141 -20.16 5.51 -6.20
C ALA A 141 -19.07 4.85 -5.34
N PHE A 142 -19.38 4.45 -4.10
CA PHE A 142 -18.49 3.70 -3.23
C PHE A 142 -18.21 2.29 -3.78
N VAL A 143 -19.24 1.56 -4.24
CA VAL A 143 -19.07 0.26 -4.90
C VAL A 143 -18.23 0.38 -6.17
N ALA A 144 -18.46 1.43 -6.97
CA ALA A 144 -17.65 1.71 -8.14
C ALA A 144 -16.20 2.04 -7.75
N LEU A 145 -15.99 2.77 -6.66
CA LEU A 145 -14.66 3.06 -6.11
C LEU A 145 -13.93 1.80 -5.67
N GLN A 146 -14.60 0.83 -5.06
CA GLN A 146 -14.00 -0.46 -4.72
C GLN A 146 -13.56 -1.25 -5.97
N LYS A 147 -14.36 -1.21 -7.05
CA LYS A 147 -14.06 -1.91 -8.31
C LYS A 147 -12.95 -1.23 -9.13
N ASP A 148 -13.03 0.09 -9.28
CA ASP A 148 -12.11 0.86 -10.12
C ASP A 148 -10.82 1.28 -9.40
N GLY A 149 -10.87 1.34 -8.06
CA GLY A 149 -9.84 1.92 -7.21
C GLY A 149 -9.95 3.45 -7.11
N VAL A 150 -9.59 3.98 -5.93
CA VAL A 150 -9.67 5.41 -5.57
C VAL A 150 -9.03 6.33 -6.63
N SER A 151 -7.86 5.95 -7.14
CA SER A 151 -7.08 6.76 -8.08
C SER A 151 -7.77 6.95 -9.44
N LYS A 152 -8.48 5.94 -9.95
CA LYS A 152 -9.23 6.03 -11.21
C LYS A 152 -10.49 6.89 -11.03
N THR A 153 -11.17 6.75 -9.90
CA THR A 153 -12.37 7.53 -9.57
C THR A 153 -12.04 9.02 -9.45
N ILE A 154 -10.97 9.38 -8.74
CA ILE A 154 -10.49 10.78 -8.64
C ILE A 154 -10.17 11.34 -10.03
N LYS A 155 -9.47 10.58 -10.89
CA LYS A 155 -9.16 11.01 -12.27
C LYS A 155 -10.43 11.25 -13.10
N LYS A 156 -11.42 10.34 -13.03
CA LYS A 156 -12.71 10.48 -13.72
C LYS A 156 -13.46 11.74 -13.24
N ASN A 157 -13.50 11.99 -11.94
CA ASN A 157 -14.18 13.15 -11.37
C ASN A 157 -13.48 14.47 -11.73
N LYS A 158 -12.14 14.52 -11.70
CA LYS A 158 -11.37 15.68 -12.18
C LYS A 158 -11.64 15.98 -13.66
N LYS A 159 -11.75 14.95 -14.50
CA LYS A 159 -12.09 15.10 -15.93
C LYS A 159 -13.51 15.65 -16.12
N LYS A 160 -14.52 15.04 -15.48
CA LYS A 160 -15.92 15.52 -15.52
C LYS A 160 -16.06 16.98 -15.08
N LYS A 161 -15.34 17.40 -14.03
CA LYS A 161 -15.35 18.79 -13.53
C LYS A 161 -14.73 19.77 -14.54
N LYS A 162 -13.66 19.37 -15.25
CA LYS A 162 -13.07 20.18 -16.33
C LYS A 162 -14.02 20.32 -17.51
N ASP A 163 -14.70 19.25 -17.90
CA ASP A 163 -15.61 19.27 -19.06
C ASP A 163 -16.86 20.13 -18.78
N LYS A 164 -17.44 20.05 -17.56
CA LYS A 164 -18.54 20.94 -17.13
C LYS A 164 -18.15 22.42 -17.15
N ARG A 165 -16.94 22.75 -16.67
CA ARG A 165 -16.40 24.13 -16.68
C ARG A 165 -16.13 24.68 -18.07
N LYS A 166 -15.81 23.82 -19.04
CA LYS A 166 -15.65 24.24 -20.45
C LYS A 166 -17.00 24.51 -21.09
N LYS A 167 -18.01 23.68 -20.82
CA LYS A 167 -19.36 23.85 -21.37
C LYS A 167 -20.03 25.14 -20.87
N SER A 168 -19.88 25.46 -19.58
CA SER A 168 -20.42 26.69 -18.98
C SER A 168 -19.67 27.99 -19.34
N LYS A 169 -18.63 27.93 -20.19
CA LYS A 169 -17.90 29.12 -20.68
C LYS A 169 -18.21 29.42 -22.15
N THR A 170 -18.93 28.52 -22.81
CA THR A 170 -19.28 28.60 -24.23
C THR A 170 -20.77 28.95 -24.42
N ASP A 171 -21.54 28.91 -23.33
CA ASP A 171 -22.89 29.47 -23.22
C ASP A 171 -22.78 30.84 -22.51
#